data_AF-A0A1F8S0Y7-F1
#
_entry.id   AF-A0A1F8S0Y7-F1
#
_cell.length_a   1.000
_cell.length_b   1.000
_cell.length_c   1.000
_cell.angle_alpha   90.00
_cell.angle_beta   90.00
_cell.angle_gamma   90.00
#
_symmetry.space_group_name_H-M   'P 1'
#
loop_
_entity.id
_entity.type
_entity.pdbx_description
1 polymer ?
#
loop_
_entity_poly.entity_id
_entity_poly.type
_entity_poly.pdbx_seq_one_letter_code
_entity_poly.pdbx_strand_id
1 'polypeptide(L)'
;MSLDRRLRGALGRAAQTVEPDTDERLRIVLDRGRARREQPLGLALIGAATIVVLLIGTRYLPGIQGPGVVPAASPDPRAAVAGTYAVTLQPSDPGVTGLGLAGIWSITLQPSGAIDLEPPATFEGSAATGHTFAIEGDSFRTDLYYNDYCDSVATYGFVSTSSSLTFTARGDTCEIRLALLATRPWVRER
;
A
#
# COMPACT_ATOMS: atom_id res chain seq x y z
N MET A 1 7.49 -40.00 37.54
CA MET A 1 6.89 -38.65 37.44
C MET A 1 6.92 -38.23 35.97
N SER A 2 5.84 -37.70 35.40
CA SER A 2 5.71 -37.46 33.96
C SER A 2 6.27 -36.10 33.49
N LEU A 3 6.78 -36.08 32.25
CA LEU A 3 7.35 -34.90 31.58
C LEU A 3 6.33 -33.76 31.42
N ASP A 4 5.04 -34.08 31.26
CA ASP A 4 3.90 -33.14 31.20
C ASP A 4 3.89 -32.09 32.32
N ARG A 5 4.23 -32.48 33.56
CA ARG A 5 4.26 -31.53 34.69
C ARG A 5 5.41 -30.52 34.58
N ARG A 6 6.53 -30.89 33.95
CA ARG A 6 7.66 -29.97 33.74
C ARG A 6 7.35 -28.92 32.68
N LEU A 7 6.67 -29.31 31.59
CA LEU A 7 6.26 -28.38 30.54
C LEU A 7 5.26 -27.32 31.05
N ARG A 8 4.19 -27.75 31.75
CA ARG A 8 3.22 -26.79 32.33
C ARG A 8 3.83 -25.90 33.42
N GLY A 9 4.76 -26.44 34.22
CA GLY A 9 5.49 -25.67 35.24
C GLY A 9 6.54 -24.70 34.68
N ALA A 10 6.92 -24.82 33.41
CA ALA A 10 7.80 -23.89 32.71
C ALA A 10 7.00 -22.78 32.00
N LEU A 11 5.90 -23.15 31.31
CA LEU A 11 5.01 -22.21 30.63
C LEU A 11 4.40 -21.18 31.59
N GLY A 12 3.97 -21.60 32.79
CA GLY A 12 3.45 -20.69 33.81
C GLY A 12 4.46 -19.69 34.39
N ARG A 13 5.76 -19.84 34.09
CA ARG A 13 6.84 -18.93 34.55
C ARG A 13 7.41 -18.04 33.44
N ALA A 14 7.23 -18.42 32.17
CA ALA A 14 7.65 -17.61 31.03
C ALA A 14 6.64 -16.49 30.68
N ALA A 15 5.38 -16.62 31.13
CA ALA A 15 4.29 -15.69 30.82
C ALA A 15 4.25 -14.41 31.69
N GLN A 16 5.17 -14.23 32.63
CA GLN A 16 5.19 -13.09 33.58
C GLN A 16 6.36 -12.10 33.35
N THR A 17 7.06 -12.18 32.22
CA THR A 17 8.29 -11.38 31.99
C THR A 17 8.39 -10.70 30.62
N VAL A 18 7.29 -10.63 29.86
CA VAL A 18 7.21 -9.77 28.66
C VAL A 18 5.86 -9.07 28.64
N GLU A 19 5.73 -8.05 29.49
CA GLU A 19 4.76 -6.98 29.27
C GLU A 19 5.45 -5.99 28.31
N PRO A 20 5.03 -5.91 27.03
CA PRO A 20 5.67 -5.00 26.09
C PRO A 20 5.28 -3.57 26.47
N ASP A 21 6.26 -2.74 26.83
CA ASP A 21 6.04 -1.30 27.04
C ASP A 21 5.62 -0.65 25.72
N THR A 22 4.30 -0.57 25.51
CA THR A 22 3.68 0.04 24.34
C THR A 22 3.78 1.56 24.37
N ASP A 23 3.89 2.16 25.56
CA ASP A 23 3.90 3.61 25.75
C ASP A 23 5.26 4.21 25.38
N GLU A 24 6.36 3.52 25.68
CA GLU A 24 7.70 3.92 25.23
C GLU A 24 7.83 3.83 23.70
N ARG A 25 7.30 2.76 23.08
CA ARG A 25 7.31 2.62 21.61
C ARG A 25 6.42 3.64 20.90
N LEU A 26 5.26 3.99 21.47
CA LEU A 26 4.39 5.07 20.95
C LEU A 26 5.08 6.44 21.02
N ARG A 27 5.83 6.73 22.09
CA ARG A 27 6.64 7.96 22.19
C ARG A 27 7.70 8.07 21.09
N ILE A 28 8.45 7.00 20.83
CA ILE A 28 9.52 6.99 19.81
C ILE A 28 8.95 7.29 18.40
N VAL A 29 7.73 6.84 18.10
CA VAL A 29 7.06 7.12 16.81
C VAL A 29 6.52 8.55 16.76
N LEU A 30 5.94 9.06 17.86
CA LEU A 30 5.37 10.42 17.92
C LEU A 30 6.44 11.52 17.88
N ASP A 31 7.58 11.34 18.56
CA ASP A 31 8.66 12.34 18.56
C ASP A 31 9.37 12.40 17.21
N ARG A 32 9.53 11.27 16.52
CA ARG A 32 10.04 11.23 15.14
C ARG A 32 9.09 11.91 14.14
N GLY A 33 7.80 11.98 14.44
CA GLY A 33 6.81 12.78 13.70
C GLY A 33 6.90 14.29 13.95
N ARG A 34 7.30 14.73 15.16
CA ARG A 34 7.48 16.15 15.51
C ARG A 34 8.83 16.71 15.05
N ALA A 35 9.89 15.91 15.08
CA ALA A 35 11.26 16.33 14.71
C ALA A 35 11.42 16.82 13.25
N ARG A 36 10.43 16.59 12.36
CA ARG A 36 10.40 17.15 11.00
C ARG A 36 9.62 18.46 10.86
N ARG A 37 8.99 18.96 11.93
CA ARG A 37 8.09 20.14 11.87
C ARG A 37 8.66 21.41 12.50
N GLU A 38 9.88 21.35 13.03
CA GLU A 38 10.61 22.50 13.58
C GLU A 38 12.02 22.58 13.01
N GLN A 39 12.15 23.19 11.83
CA GLN A 39 13.40 23.84 11.41
C GLN A 39 13.17 25.37 11.45
N PRO A 40 13.95 26.14 12.23
CA PRO A 40 13.77 27.58 12.36
C PRO A 40 14.28 28.35 11.13
N LEU A 41 13.82 29.60 11.02
CA LEU A 41 14.06 30.52 9.89
C LEU A 41 15.53 30.68 9.49
N GLY A 42 15.78 30.65 8.18
CA GLY A 42 16.86 31.39 7.52
C GLY A 42 16.27 32.42 6.55
N LEU A 43 16.58 33.70 6.72
CA LEU A 43 16.05 34.81 5.91
C LEU A 43 16.59 34.84 4.46
N ALA A 44 15.73 35.12 3.48
CA ALA A 44 16.12 35.70 2.19
C ALA A 44 14.97 36.51 1.53
N LEU A 45 15.34 37.56 0.79
CA LEU A 45 14.47 38.61 0.24
C LEU A 45 14.78 38.82 -1.27
N ILE A 46 13.89 39.32 -2.15
CA ILE A 46 12.50 39.78 -2.00
C ILE A 46 11.72 39.52 -3.30
N GLY A 47 10.37 39.47 -3.28
CA GLY A 47 9.59 39.27 -4.51
C GLY A 47 8.08 39.43 -4.38
N ALA A 48 7.58 40.67 -4.45
CA ALA A 48 6.14 40.94 -4.40
C ALA A 48 5.46 40.73 -5.76
N ALA A 49 4.44 39.86 -5.80
CA ALA A 49 3.46 39.80 -6.89
C ALA A 49 2.09 39.41 -6.32
N THR A 50 1.25 40.42 -6.06
CA THR A 50 -0.15 40.23 -5.66
C THR A 50 -0.98 39.74 -6.83
N ILE A 51 -1.64 38.59 -6.70
CA ILE A 51 -2.82 38.26 -7.52
C ILE A 51 -4.04 38.21 -6.61
N VAL A 52 -4.84 39.26 -6.67
CA VAL A 52 -6.18 39.30 -6.11
C VAL A 52 -7.14 38.66 -7.11
N VAL A 53 -7.75 37.54 -6.75
CA VAL A 53 -8.99 37.08 -7.40
C VAL A 53 -10.09 37.05 -6.34
N LEU A 54 -10.76 38.20 -6.20
CA LEU A 54 -12.14 38.20 -5.72
C LEU A 54 -12.98 37.51 -6.80
N LEU A 55 -13.65 36.41 -6.45
CA LEU A 55 -14.93 36.08 -7.08
C LEU A 55 -16.05 36.36 -6.09
N ILE A 56 -16.81 37.40 -6.43
CA ILE A 56 -17.93 37.93 -5.65
C ILE A 56 -19.12 36.98 -5.87
N GLY A 57 -19.43 36.18 -4.86
CA GLY A 57 -20.63 35.35 -4.77
C GLY A 57 -21.68 35.95 -3.82
N THR A 58 -22.25 37.10 -4.19
CA THR A 58 -23.52 37.69 -3.71
C THR A 58 -23.86 37.67 -2.20
N ARG A 59 -24.00 38.87 -1.62
CA ARG A 59 -24.56 39.08 -0.26
C ARG A 59 -26.10 38.91 -0.19
N TYR A 60 -26.57 38.83 1.06
CA TYR A 60 -27.94 39.03 1.56
C TYR A 60 -28.90 37.84 1.56
N LEU A 61 -29.01 37.18 2.72
CA LEU A 61 -30.27 36.81 3.40
C LEU A 61 -29.96 36.44 4.87
N PRO A 62 -30.61 37.05 5.89
CA PRO A 62 -30.50 36.63 7.28
C PRO A 62 -31.55 35.53 7.60
N GLY A 63 -31.10 34.42 8.18
CA GLY A 63 -31.88 33.17 8.22
C GLY A 63 -31.77 32.45 6.86
N ILE A 64 -31.44 31.17 6.78
CA ILE A 64 -31.91 30.04 7.60
C ILE A 64 -30.71 29.14 7.97
N GLN A 65 -30.70 28.55 9.17
CA GLN A 65 -29.83 27.41 9.47
C GLN A 65 -30.36 26.17 8.73
N GLY A 66 -29.97 26.01 7.46
CA GLY A 66 -30.14 24.75 6.75
C GLY A 66 -29.29 23.66 7.40
N PRO A 67 -29.70 22.38 7.35
CA PRO A 67 -28.86 21.29 7.81
C PRO A 67 -27.53 21.33 7.06
N GLY A 68 -26.43 21.31 7.81
CA GLY A 68 -25.09 21.42 7.23
C GLY A 68 -24.89 20.35 6.17
N VAL A 69 -24.65 20.77 4.92
CA VAL A 69 -24.27 19.87 3.84
C VAL A 69 -22.88 19.34 4.17
N VAL A 70 -22.85 18.19 4.83
CA VAL A 70 -21.62 17.41 5.00
C VAL A 70 -21.11 17.11 3.60
N PRO A 71 -19.88 17.52 3.24
CA PRO A 71 -19.32 17.17 1.95
C PRO A 71 -19.35 15.65 1.80
N ALA A 72 -20.00 15.15 0.75
CA ALA A 72 -19.99 13.72 0.48
C ALA A 72 -18.54 13.25 0.38
N ALA A 73 -18.16 12.26 1.18
CA ALA A 73 -16.81 11.71 1.14
C ALA A 73 -16.53 11.23 -0.29
N SER A 74 -15.45 11.73 -0.90
CA SER A 74 -15.02 11.25 -2.20
C SER A 74 -14.75 9.74 -2.09
N PRO A 75 -15.19 8.91 -3.05
CA PRO A 75 -14.92 7.48 -3.02
C PRO A 75 -13.43 7.21 -2.90
N ASP A 76 -13.03 6.29 -2.01
CA ASP A 76 -11.63 5.86 -1.91
C ASP A 76 -11.22 5.25 -3.27
N PRO A 77 -10.20 5.80 -3.95
CA PRO A 77 -9.82 5.32 -5.28
C PRO A 77 -9.36 3.85 -5.28
N ARG A 78 -8.95 3.30 -4.13
CA ARG A 78 -8.60 1.88 -3.97
C ARG A 78 -9.82 0.98 -4.14
N ALA A 79 -11.02 1.44 -3.79
CA ALA A 79 -12.25 0.67 -3.98
C ALA A 79 -12.56 0.40 -5.47
N ALA A 80 -12.07 1.23 -6.40
CA ALA A 80 -12.26 1.04 -7.85
C ALA A 80 -11.39 -0.09 -8.44
N VAL A 81 -10.31 -0.48 -7.76
CA VAL A 81 -9.40 -1.58 -8.15
C VAL A 81 -9.44 -2.76 -7.19
N ALA A 82 -10.29 -2.70 -6.16
CA ALA A 82 -10.38 -3.77 -5.17
C ALA A 82 -10.95 -5.06 -5.77
N GLY A 83 -10.51 -6.20 -5.23
CA GLY A 83 -10.92 -7.55 -5.61
C GLY A 83 -9.75 -8.48 -5.87
N THR A 84 -10.06 -9.71 -6.26
CA THR A 84 -9.08 -10.77 -6.54
C THR A 84 -8.91 -10.94 -8.05
N TYR A 85 -7.66 -11.12 -8.48
CA TYR A 85 -7.28 -11.27 -9.89
C TYR A 85 -6.22 -12.34 -10.04
N ALA A 86 -6.28 -13.11 -11.12
CA ALA A 86 -5.27 -14.10 -11.49
C ALA A 86 -4.45 -13.67 -12.70
N VAL A 87 -3.18 -14.08 -12.77
CA VAL A 87 -2.37 -14.02 -14.00
C VAL A 87 -1.66 -15.36 -14.24
N THR A 88 -1.69 -15.84 -15.48
CA THR A 88 -0.89 -17.01 -15.90
C THR A 88 0.38 -16.53 -16.59
N LEU A 89 1.52 -16.68 -15.91
CA LEU A 89 2.85 -16.40 -16.45
C LEU A 89 3.40 -17.64 -17.15
N GLN A 90 3.87 -17.47 -18.39
CA GLN A 90 4.40 -18.54 -19.23
C GLN A 90 5.94 -18.53 -19.23
N PRO A 91 6.61 -19.68 -19.35
CA PRO A 91 8.09 -19.74 -19.41
C PRO A 91 8.72 -18.86 -20.51
N SER A 92 7.99 -18.59 -21.59
CA SER A 92 8.41 -17.71 -22.69
C SER A 92 8.33 -16.21 -22.39
N ASP A 93 7.73 -15.82 -21.25
CA ASP A 93 7.58 -14.42 -20.87
C ASP A 93 8.90 -13.83 -20.34
N PRO A 94 9.20 -12.54 -20.61
CA PRO A 94 10.40 -11.88 -20.12
C PRO A 94 10.62 -12.03 -18.61
N GLY A 95 11.80 -12.47 -18.20
CA GLY A 95 12.19 -12.68 -16.79
C GLY A 95 11.58 -13.92 -16.11
N VAL A 96 10.45 -14.45 -16.59
CA VAL A 96 9.65 -15.46 -15.86
C VAL A 96 10.40 -16.77 -15.61
N THR A 97 11.10 -17.32 -16.61
CA THR A 97 11.87 -18.57 -16.42
C THR A 97 13.08 -18.37 -15.49
N GLY A 98 13.81 -17.27 -15.63
CA GLY A 98 15.01 -17.00 -14.82
C GLY A 98 14.71 -16.77 -13.34
N LEU A 99 13.49 -16.31 -13.03
CA LEU A 99 13.02 -16.00 -11.68
C LEU A 99 12.06 -17.07 -11.11
N GLY A 100 11.84 -18.18 -11.81
CA GLY A 100 10.95 -19.27 -11.36
C GLY A 100 9.46 -18.91 -11.28
N LEU A 101 9.01 -17.86 -11.97
CA LEU A 101 7.67 -17.29 -11.81
C LEU A 101 6.58 -17.99 -12.65
N ALA A 102 6.91 -19.04 -13.39
CA ALA A 102 5.96 -19.71 -14.29
C ALA A 102 4.83 -20.39 -13.50
N GLY A 103 3.58 -20.13 -13.90
CA GLY A 103 2.40 -20.67 -13.22
C GLY A 103 1.25 -19.66 -13.14
N ILE A 104 0.26 -19.97 -12.30
CA ILE A 104 -0.86 -19.08 -11.99
C ILE A 104 -0.58 -18.39 -10.66
N TRP A 105 -0.58 -17.07 -10.67
CA TRP A 105 -0.53 -16.23 -9.48
C TRP A 105 -1.91 -15.63 -9.23
N SER A 106 -2.29 -15.46 -7.96
CA SER A 106 -3.48 -14.68 -7.58
C SER A 106 -3.08 -13.50 -6.70
N ILE A 107 -3.69 -12.34 -6.94
CA ILE A 107 -3.49 -11.12 -6.14
C ILE A 107 -4.84 -10.62 -5.67
N THR A 108 -4.98 -10.42 -4.36
CA THR A 108 -6.13 -9.75 -3.76
C THR A 108 -5.73 -8.33 -3.38
N LEU A 109 -6.38 -7.36 -4.01
CA LEU A 109 -6.27 -5.94 -3.69
C LEU A 109 -7.42 -5.57 -2.76
N GLN A 110 -7.12 -5.34 -1.47
CA GLN A 110 -8.15 -4.98 -0.50
C GLN A 110 -8.51 -3.48 -0.58
N PRO A 111 -9.77 -3.08 -0.31
CA PRO A 111 -10.14 -1.65 -0.21
C PRO A 111 -9.36 -0.88 0.86
N SER A 112 -8.82 -1.58 1.86
CA SER A 112 -7.93 -1.06 2.90
C SER A 112 -6.58 -0.57 2.37
N GLY A 113 -6.20 -0.96 1.15
CA GLY A 113 -4.87 -0.78 0.57
C GLY A 113 -3.89 -1.91 0.88
N ALA A 114 -4.32 -3.03 1.47
CA ALA A 114 -3.48 -4.22 1.62
C ALA A 114 -3.42 -5.05 0.32
N ILE A 115 -2.29 -5.74 0.12
CA ILE A 115 -2.07 -6.74 -0.92
C ILE A 115 -1.83 -8.10 -0.26
N ASP A 116 -2.57 -9.10 -0.72
CA ASP A 116 -2.24 -10.51 -0.51
C ASP A 116 -1.92 -11.13 -1.87
N LEU A 117 -0.70 -11.68 -2.03
CA LEU A 117 -0.23 -12.32 -3.27
C LEU A 117 0.03 -13.80 -3.01
N GLU A 118 -0.75 -14.66 -3.66
CA GLU A 118 -0.58 -16.12 -3.63
C GLU A 118 0.20 -16.61 -4.86
N PRO A 119 1.35 -17.29 -4.67
CA PRO A 119 2.16 -17.82 -5.74
C PRO A 119 1.66 -19.19 -6.21
N PRO A 120 2.02 -19.64 -7.43
CA PRO A 120 1.83 -21.03 -7.82
C PRO A 120 2.65 -21.96 -6.92
N ALA A 121 2.16 -23.18 -6.69
CA ALA A 121 2.84 -24.20 -5.87
C ALA A 121 4.22 -24.65 -6.41
N THR A 122 4.63 -24.18 -7.59
CA THR A 122 5.94 -24.38 -8.22
C THR A 122 6.95 -23.26 -7.93
N PHE A 123 6.53 -22.20 -7.24
CA PHE A 123 7.42 -21.11 -6.82
C PHE A 123 8.09 -21.46 -5.48
N GLU A 124 9.42 -21.49 -5.46
CA GLU A 124 10.21 -21.81 -4.27
C GLU A 124 10.28 -20.66 -3.24
N GLY A 125 9.78 -19.46 -3.59
CA GLY A 125 9.68 -18.31 -2.69
C GLY A 125 8.41 -18.31 -1.85
N SER A 126 8.31 -17.36 -0.92
CA SER A 126 7.13 -17.21 -0.07
C SER A 126 6.01 -16.39 -0.72
N ALA A 127 4.77 -16.62 -0.28
CA ALA A 127 3.64 -15.74 -0.55
C ALA A 127 3.90 -14.35 0.03
N ALA A 128 3.52 -13.30 -0.71
CA ALA A 128 3.78 -11.93 -0.32
C ALA A 128 2.53 -11.36 0.37
N THR A 129 2.59 -11.22 1.69
CA THR A 129 1.48 -10.75 2.54
C THR A 129 1.94 -9.59 3.42
N GLY A 130 1.00 -8.72 3.82
CA GLY A 130 1.34 -7.52 4.60
C GLY A 130 1.92 -6.36 3.75
N HIS A 131 1.98 -6.53 2.44
CA HIS A 131 2.30 -5.46 1.50
C HIS A 131 1.11 -4.51 1.30
N THR A 132 1.39 -3.33 0.76
CA THR A 132 0.40 -2.27 0.56
C THR A 132 0.42 -1.68 -0.84
N PHE A 133 -0.70 -1.04 -1.20
CA PHE A 133 -0.83 -0.17 -2.35
C PHE A 133 -1.59 1.12 -2.03
N ALA A 134 -1.29 2.16 -2.82
CA ALA A 134 -2.02 3.41 -2.89
C ALA A 134 -2.34 3.75 -4.35
N ILE A 135 -3.46 4.46 -4.55
CA ILE A 135 -3.85 5.00 -5.86
C ILE A 135 -3.78 6.53 -5.79
N GLU A 136 -2.94 7.11 -6.64
CA GLU A 136 -2.77 8.56 -6.80
C GLU A 136 -3.05 8.92 -8.27
N GLY A 137 -4.28 9.31 -8.58
CA GLY A 137 -4.73 9.55 -9.95
C GLY A 137 -4.71 8.26 -10.79
N ASP A 138 -3.84 8.22 -11.81
CA ASP A 138 -3.61 7.05 -12.67
C ASP A 138 -2.42 6.18 -12.22
N SER A 139 -1.84 6.50 -11.05
CA SER A 139 -0.66 5.82 -10.51
C SER A 139 -1.03 4.81 -9.43
N PHE A 140 -0.61 3.57 -9.62
CA PHE A 140 -0.60 2.50 -8.61
C PHE A 140 0.79 2.44 -7.97
N ARG A 141 0.89 2.76 -6.68
CA ARG A 141 2.13 2.73 -5.92
C ARG A 141 2.11 1.56 -4.95
N THR A 142 3.18 0.76 -4.88
CA THR A 142 3.22 -0.44 -4.04
C THR A 142 4.60 -0.76 -3.48
N ASP A 143 4.62 -1.34 -2.27
CA ASP A 143 5.80 -1.89 -1.59
C ASP A 143 5.96 -3.42 -1.79
N LEU A 144 5.20 -4.05 -2.70
CA LEU A 144 5.25 -5.50 -2.94
C LEU A 144 6.70 -6.01 -3.06
N TYR A 145 7.10 -7.02 -2.28
CA TYR A 145 8.48 -7.54 -2.20
C TYR A 145 9.58 -6.55 -1.75
N TYR A 146 9.23 -5.40 -1.17
CA TYR A 146 10.20 -4.48 -0.57
C TYR A 146 10.91 -5.12 0.64
N ASN A 147 12.25 -5.06 0.66
CA ASN A 147 13.18 -5.77 1.56
C ASN A 147 13.37 -7.28 1.31
N ASP A 148 12.50 -7.95 0.56
CA ASP A 148 12.67 -9.39 0.25
C ASP A 148 13.45 -9.60 -1.06
N TYR A 149 13.01 -8.91 -2.12
CA TYR A 149 13.62 -8.99 -3.46
C TYR A 149 13.84 -7.61 -4.11
N CYS A 150 13.24 -6.55 -3.55
CA CYS A 150 13.28 -5.20 -4.09
C CYS A 150 13.78 -4.19 -3.06
N ASP A 151 14.72 -3.33 -3.46
CA ASP A 151 15.27 -2.27 -2.58
C ASP A 151 14.43 -0.99 -2.53
N SER A 152 13.29 -0.94 -3.24
CA SER A 152 12.44 0.25 -3.31
C SER A 152 10.96 -0.06 -3.47
N VAL A 153 10.13 0.92 -3.06
CA VAL A 153 8.71 1.04 -3.42
C VAL A 153 8.60 1.44 -4.89
N ALA A 154 7.70 0.81 -5.64
CA ALA A 154 7.50 1.10 -7.06
C ALA A 154 6.24 1.90 -7.36
N THR A 155 6.20 2.46 -8.56
CA THR A 155 5.03 3.10 -9.15
C THR A 155 4.78 2.55 -10.54
N TYR A 156 3.52 2.27 -10.84
CA TYR A 156 3.01 1.81 -12.11
C TYR A 156 1.90 2.76 -12.57
N GLY A 157 1.78 2.99 -13.87
CA GLY A 157 0.48 3.36 -14.42
C GLY A 157 -0.41 2.12 -14.45
N PHE A 158 -1.72 2.28 -14.32
CA PHE A 158 -2.64 1.14 -14.44
C PHE A 158 -3.86 1.45 -15.30
N VAL A 159 -4.42 0.41 -15.90
CA VAL A 159 -5.74 0.44 -16.55
C VAL A 159 -6.59 -0.64 -15.91
N SER A 160 -7.68 -0.26 -15.27
CA SER A 160 -8.65 -1.16 -14.64
C SER A 160 -9.93 -1.21 -15.48
N THR A 161 -10.47 -2.41 -15.68
CA THR A 161 -11.78 -2.65 -16.29
C THR A 161 -12.66 -3.45 -15.32
N SER A 162 -13.87 -3.82 -15.73
CA SER A 162 -14.70 -4.74 -14.96
C SER A 162 -14.08 -6.14 -14.85
N SER A 163 -13.25 -6.57 -15.81
CA SER A 163 -12.73 -7.94 -15.90
C SER A 163 -11.21 -8.06 -15.84
N SER A 164 -10.45 -6.95 -15.84
CA SER A 164 -9.00 -6.99 -15.87
C SER A 164 -8.31 -5.77 -15.25
N LEU A 165 -7.04 -5.95 -14.88
CA LEU A 165 -6.13 -4.92 -14.41
C LEU A 165 -4.78 -5.08 -15.11
N THR A 166 -4.34 -4.04 -15.84
CA THR A 166 -3.05 -4.04 -16.54
C THR A 166 -2.16 -2.97 -15.93
N PHE A 167 -0.92 -3.34 -15.57
CA PHE A 167 0.08 -2.41 -15.04
C PHE A 167 1.15 -2.08 -16.09
N THR A 168 1.68 -0.86 -16.03
CA THR A 168 2.79 -0.38 -16.84
C THR A 168 3.80 0.30 -15.93
N ALA A 169 5.02 -0.24 -15.83
CA ALA A 169 6.03 0.27 -14.90
C ALA A 169 6.40 1.74 -15.19
N ARG A 170 6.47 2.58 -14.15
CA ARG A 170 6.93 3.98 -14.23
C ARG A 170 8.30 4.11 -13.57
N GLY A 171 9.28 3.36 -14.08
CA GLY A 171 10.66 3.37 -13.60
C GLY A 171 10.96 2.41 -12.44
N ASP A 172 10.14 1.38 -12.23
CA ASP A 172 10.58 0.23 -11.42
C ASP A 172 11.70 -0.51 -12.15
N THR A 173 12.70 -0.96 -11.39
CA THR A 173 13.84 -1.75 -11.87
C THR A 173 13.93 -3.11 -11.19
N CYS A 174 13.02 -3.44 -10.26
CA CYS A 174 13.01 -4.73 -9.57
C CYS A 174 12.48 -5.83 -10.50
N GLU A 175 13.36 -6.74 -10.95
CA GLU A 175 13.05 -7.71 -12.01
C GLU A 175 11.84 -8.60 -11.68
N ILE A 176 11.73 -9.09 -10.44
CA ILE A 176 10.59 -9.92 -10.01
C ILE A 176 9.26 -9.15 -10.09
N ARG A 177 9.24 -7.88 -9.67
CA ARG A 177 8.02 -7.08 -9.68
C ARG A 177 7.63 -6.64 -11.09
N LEU A 178 8.61 -6.37 -11.95
CA LEU A 178 8.39 -6.14 -13.38
C LEU A 178 7.80 -7.38 -14.07
N ALA A 179 8.45 -8.53 -13.90
CA ALA A 179 8.04 -9.79 -14.52
C ALA A 179 6.65 -10.24 -14.05
N LEU A 180 6.34 -10.04 -12.76
CA LEU A 180 5.05 -10.39 -12.17
C LEU A 180 3.92 -9.43 -12.54
N LEU A 181 4.10 -8.12 -12.34
CA LEU A 181 2.99 -7.15 -12.47
C LEU A 181 2.78 -6.64 -13.89
N ALA A 182 3.85 -6.41 -14.67
CA ALA A 182 3.77 -5.64 -15.92
C ALA A 182 3.84 -6.49 -17.21
N THR A 183 4.05 -7.80 -17.11
CA THR A 183 4.22 -8.67 -18.30
C THR A 183 2.89 -9.05 -18.96
N ARG A 184 1.82 -9.21 -18.17
CA ARG A 184 0.50 -9.63 -18.65
C ARG A 184 -0.63 -8.93 -17.89
N PRO A 185 -1.82 -8.74 -18.51
CA PRO A 185 -3.01 -8.33 -17.80
C PRO A 185 -3.41 -9.37 -16.74
N TRP A 186 -3.76 -8.89 -15.55
CA TRP A 186 -4.40 -9.67 -14.51
C TRP A 186 -5.91 -9.75 -14.82
N VAL A 187 -6.50 -10.93 -14.70
CA VAL A 187 -7.92 -11.20 -14.98
C VAL A 187 -8.67 -11.34 -13.68
N ARG A 188 -9.76 -10.58 -13.51
CA ARG A 188 -10.58 -10.62 -12.29
C ARG A 188 -11.22 -11.99 -12.10
N GLU A 189 -11.09 -12.55 -10.90
CA GLU A 189 -11.81 -13.76 -10.49
C GLU A 189 -13.30 -13.45 -10.26
N ARG A 190 -14.19 -14.45 -10.41
CA ARG A 190 -15.65 -14.27 -10.43
C ARG A 190 -16.31 -14.46 -9.07
#